data_AF-A0A1Y5HA89-F1
#
_entry.id   AF-A0A1Y5HA89-F1
#
_cell.length_a   1.000
_cell.length_b   1.000
_cell.length_c   1.000
_cell.angle_alpha   90.00
_cell.angle_beta   90.00
_cell.angle_gamma   90.00
#
_symmetry.space_group_name_H-M   'P 1'
#
loop_
_entity.id
_entity.type
_entity.pdbx_description
1 polymer ?
#
loop_
_entity_poly.entity_id
_entity_poly.type
_entity_poly.pdbx_seq_one_letter_code
_entity_poly.pdbx_strand_id
1 'polypeptide(L)'
;MFRIIILASIICLSCSAAAKPNCQYYLIQLKKVQSQLRAGYTVEQGEKLKKKEKHARKLWWLCSKNMLTKAELKRLKQRQSSKKH
;
A
#
# COMPACT_ATOMS: atom_id res chain seq x y z
N MET A 1 3.37 -4.61 40.66
CA MET A 1 4.48 -3.97 39.90
C MET A 1 4.84 -4.72 38.61
N PHE A 2 4.91 -6.05 38.60
CA PHE A 2 5.17 -6.85 37.38
C PHE A 2 4.24 -6.55 36.18
N ARG A 3 2.95 -6.28 36.42
CA ARG A 3 1.98 -5.98 35.35
C ARG A 3 2.29 -4.68 34.58
N ILE A 4 2.89 -3.68 35.22
CA ILE A 4 3.26 -2.41 34.57
C ILE A 4 4.50 -2.61 33.68
N ILE A 5 5.43 -3.47 34.12
CA ILE A 5 6.65 -3.81 33.38
C ILE A 5 6.31 -4.57 32.08
N ILE A 6 5.32 -5.47 32.12
CA ILE A 6 4.86 -6.22 30.94
C ILE A 6 4.11 -5.30 29.95
N LEU A 7 3.35 -4.31 30.45
CA LEU A 7 2.65 -3.37 29.58
C LEU A 7 3.62 -2.42 28.85
N ALA A 8 4.70 -2.01 29.53
CA ALA A 8 5.71 -1.12 28.97
C ALA A 8 6.56 -1.79 27.86
N SER A 9 6.83 -3.09 27.97
CA SER A 9 7.63 -3.81 26.98
C SER A 9 6.91 -4.05 25.64
N ILE A 10 5.57 -4.13 25.64
CA ILE A 10 4.76 -4.30 24.41
C ILE A 10 4.76 -3.02 23.56
N ILE A 11 4.83 -1.85 24.19
CA ILE A 11 4.78 -0.54 23.50
C ILE A 11 6.08 -0.29 22.71
N CYS A 12 7.23 -0.74 23.22
CA CYS A 12 8.53 -0.57 22.56
C CYS A 12 8.69 -1.38 21.26
N LEU A 13 7.95 -2.48 21.07
CA LEU A 13 8.03 -3.28 19.83
C LEU A 13 7.34 -2.63 18.62
N SER A 14 6.57 -1.55 18.82
CA SER A 14 5.80 -0.91 17.74
C SER A 14 6.61 0.07 16.90
N CYS A 15 7.85 0.36 17.30
CA CYS A 15 8.60 1.50 16.79
C CYS A 15 9.62 1.12 15.70
N SER A 16 9.18 0.47 14.61
CA SER A 16 10.02 0.31 13.41
C SER A 16 9.21 -0.05 12.14
N ALA A 17 8.14 0.70 11.86
CA ALA A 17 7.60 0.78 10.51
C ALA A 17 8.03 2.11 9.88
N ALA A 18 9.35 2.32 9.76
CA ALA A 18 9.91 3.41 8.96
C ALA A 18 9.50 3.20 7.49
N ALA A 19 8.32 3.72 7.13
CA ALA A 19 7.79 3.64 5.79
C ALA A 19 8.73 4.42 4.87
N LYS A 20 9.56 3.69 4.12
CA LYS A 20 10.49 4.27 3.14
C LYS A 20 9.74 5.32 2.31
N PRO A 21 10.28 6.54 2.16
CA PRO A 21 9.58 7.63 1.48
C PRO A 21 9.14 7.24 0.06
N ASN A 22 9.93 6.40 -0.63
CA ASN A 22 9.61 5.88 -1.95
C ASN A 22 8.38 4.94 -1.99
N CYS A 23 8.02 4.30 -0.87
CA CYS A 23 6.86 3.41 -0.79
C CYS A 23 5.57 4.13 -0.38
N GLN A 24 5.67 5.37 0.11
CA GLN A 24 4.52 6.22 0.43
C GLN A 24 3.62 6.41 -0.79
N TYR A 25 4.21 6.61 -1.97
CA TYR A 25 3.45 6.72 -3.22
C TYR A 25 2.53 5.51 -3.46
N TYR A 26 3.05 4.28 -3.30
CA TYR A 26 2.25 3.06 -3.48
C TYR A 26 1.19 2.89 -2.40
N LEU A 27 1.50 3.31 -1.17
CA LEU A 27 0.54 3.29 -0.06
C LEU A 27 -0.63 4.25 -0.31
N ILE A 28 -0.35 5.45 -0.82
CA ILE A 28 -1.38 6.44 -1.18
C ILE A 28 -2.28 5.89 -2.30
N GLN A 29 -1.71 5.27 -3.33
CA GLN A 29 -2.50 4.64 -4.40
C GLN A 29 -3.39 3.50 -3.87
N LEU A 30 -2.86 2.68 -2.96
CA LEU A 30 -3.66 1.63 -2.32
C LEU A 30 -4.83 2.22 -1.52
N LYS A 31 -4.57 3.24 -0.70
CA LYS A 31 -5.62 3.93 0.08
C LYS A 31 -6.68 4.56 -0.82
N LYS A 32 -6.28 5.13 -1.95
CA LYS A 32 -7.21 5.71 -2.94
C LYS A 32 -8.18 4.65 -3.47
N VAL A 33 -7.68 3.48 -3.88
CA VAL A 33 -8.54 2.39 -4.36
C VAL A 33 -9.42 1.83 -3.25
N GLN A 34 -8.90 1.74 -2.02
CA GLN A 34 -9.71 1.32 -0.86
C GLN A 34 -10.82 2.32 -0.52
N SER A 35 -10.55 3.61 -0.61
CA SER A 35 -11.56 4.65 -0.44
C SER A 35 -12.65 4.54 -1.51
N GLN A 36 -12.26 4.24 -2.75
CA GLN A 36 -13.22 3.95 -3.81
C GLN A 36 -14.05 2.72 -3.45
N LEU A 37 -13.45 1.60 -3.06
CA LEU A 37 -14.21 0.41 -2.67
C LEU A 37 -15.25 0.65 -1.57
N ARG A 38 -15.00 1.61 -0.65
CA ARG A 38 -15.96 2.00 0.40
C ARG A 38 -17.10 2.89 -0.09
N ALA A 39 -16.97 3.55 -1.24
CA ALA A 39 -17.95 4.49 -1.76
C ALA A 39 -19.23 3.82 -2.32
N GLY A 40 -19.26 2.48 -2.42
CA GLY A 40 -20.40 1.73 -2.95
C GLY A 40 -20.47 1.82 -4.48
N TYR A 41 -20.02 0.77 -5.16
CA TYR A 41 -20.02 0.65 -6.62
C TYR A 41 -20.87 -0.54 -7.06
N THR A 42 -21.27 -0.57 -8.35
CA THR A 42 -21.93 -1.76 -8.92
C THR A 42 -21.00 -2.98 -8.84
N VAL A 43 -21.55 -4.19 -8.88
CA VAL A 43 -20.77 -5.44 -8.72
C VAL A 43 -19.58 -5.50 -9.70
N GLU A 44 -19.81 -5.23 -10.99
CA GLU A 44 -18.75 -5.22 -12.00
C GLU A 44 -17.68 -4.15 -11.75
N GLN A 45 -18.09 -2.95 -11.32
CA GLN A 45 -17.15 -1.88 -10.98
C GLN A 45 -16.34 -2.24 -9.74
N GLY A 46 -16.97 -2.86 -8.74
CA GLY A 46 -16.34 -3.38 -7.54
C GLY A 46 -15.30 -4.45 -7.84
N GLU A 47 -15.58 -5.39 -8.76
CA GLU A 47 -14.60 -6.39 -9.19
C GLU A 47 -13.38 -5.76 -9.89
N LYS A 48 -13.61 -4.80 -10.79
CA LYS A 48 -12.53 -4.04 -11.44
C LYS A 48 -11.69 -3.29 -10.41
N LEU A 49 -12.31 -2.69 -9.39
CA LEU A 49 -11.62 -2.01 -8.29
C LEU A 49 -10.84 -2.98 -7.40
N LYS A 50 -11.39 -4.17 -7.09
CA LYS A 50 -10.68 -5.23 -6.35
C LYS A 50 -9.43 -5.70 -7.09
N LYS A 51 -9.49 -5.87 -8.42
CA LYS A 51 -8.30 -6.19 -9.24
C LYS A 51 -7.22 -5.10 -9.12
N LYS A 52 -7.63 -3.82 -9.18
CA LYS A 52 -6.73 -2.67 -8.98
C LYS A 52 -6.15 -2.63 -7.57
N GLU A 53 -6.95 -2.91 -6.55
CA GLU A 53 -6.52 -2.97 -5.15
C GLU A 53 -5.46 -4.06 -4.95
N LYS A 54 -5.71 -5.27 -5.45
CA LYS A 54 -4.76 -6.39 -5.36
C LYS A 54 -3.41 -6.04 -5.99
N HIS A 55 -3.43 -5.37 -7.15
CA HIS A 55 -2.21 -4.93 -7.81
C HIS A 55 -1.48 -3.82 -7.02
N ALA A 56 -2.19 -2.79 -6.56
CA ALA A 56 -1.60 -1.73 -5.73
C ALA A 56 -1.02 -2.27 -4.42
N ARG A 57 -1.70 -3.24 -3.80
CA ARG A 57 -1.25 -3.94 -2.59
C ARG A 57 0.03 -4.72 -2.84
N LYS A 58 0.10 -5.47 -3.95
CA LYS A 58 1.30 -6.20 -4.36
C LYS A 58 2.50 -5.26 -4.53
N LEU A 59 2.31 -4.13 -5.21
CA LEU A 59 3.37 -3.14 -5.43
C LEU A 59 3.84 -2.50 -4.13
N TRP A 60 2.91 -2.11 -3.25
CA TRP A 60 3.24 -1.58 -1.93
C TRP A 60 4.01 -2.61 -1.10
N TRP A 61 3.58 -3.88 -1.10
CA TRP A 61 4.26 -4.96 -0.39
C TRP A 61 5.68 -5.21 -0.93
N LEU A 62 5.84 -5.29 -2.26
CA LEU A 62 7.15 -5.46 -2.90
C LEU A 62 8.06 -4.27 -2.60
N CYS A 63 7.54 -3.04 -2.61
CA CYS A 63 8.30 -1.86 -2.22
C CYS A 63 8.74 -1.94 -0.75
N SER A 64 7.82 -2.32 0.16
CA SER A 64 8.12 -2.47 1.59
C SER A 64 9.22 -3.51 1.84
N LYS A 65 9.34 -4.54 1.00
CA LYS A 65 10.37 -5.58 1.08
C LYS A 65 11.62 -5.28 0.24
N ASN A 66 11.69 -4.15 -0.45
CA ASN A 66 12.74 -3.82 -1.44
C ASN A 66 12.88 -4.84 -2.59
N MET A 67 11.80 -5.57 -2.89
CA MET A 67 11.74 -6.59 -3.94
C MET A 67 11.09 -6.05 -5.22
N LEU A 68 10.97 -4.73 -5.36
CA LEU A 68 10.33 -4.13 -6.52
C LEU A 68 11.26 -4.23 -7.73
N THR A 69 10.89 -5.08 -8.69
CA THR A 69 11.71 -5.29 -9.89
C THR A 69 11.68 -4.08 -10.81
N LYS A 70 12.77 -3.87 -11.57
CA LYS A 70 12.86 -2.80 -12.58
C LYS A 70 11.71 -2.85 -13.60
N ALA A 71 11.20 -4.05 -13.90
CA ALA A 71 10.07 -4.27 -14.80
C ALA A 71 8.76 -3.68 -14.25
N GLU A 72 8.46 -3.92 -12.97
CA GLU A 72 7.28 -3.34 -12.31
C GLU A 72 7.41 -1.80 -12.22
N LEU A 73 8.61 -1.29 -11.95
CA LEU A 73 8.91 0.15 -11.94
C LEU A 73 8.68 0.79 -13.34
N LYS A 74 9.09 0.11 -14.41
CA LYS A 74 8.90 0.56 -15.80
C LYS A 74 7.40 0.63 -16.17
N ARG A 75 6.63 -0.40 -15.81
CA ARG A 75 5.17 -0.44 -16.01
C ARG A 75 4.46 0.71 -15.29
N LEU A 76 4.93 1.04 -14.10
CA LEU A 76 4.38 2.15 -13.32
C LEU A 76 4.69 3.52 -13.94
N LYS A 77 5.92 3.72 -14.41
CA LYS A 77 6.33 4.95 -15.09
C LYS A 77 5.53 5.18 -16.38
N GLN A 78 5.25 4.12 -17.15
CA GLN A 78 4.38 4.20 -18.34
C GLN A 78 2.94 4.61 -17.99
N ARG A 79 2.36 4.04 -16.93
CA ARG A 79 1.00 4.41 -16.49
C ARG A 79 0.89 5.85 -15.96
N GLN A 80 1.97 6.40 -15.39
CA GLN A 80 2.03 7.81 -15.01
C GLN A 80 2.15 8.73 -16.23
N SER A 81 2.96 8.36 -17.23
CA SER A 81 3.11 9.12 -18.48
C SER A 81 1.81 9.21 -19.27
N SER A 82 1.01 8.13 -19.29
CA SER A 82 -0.29 8.09 -19.97
C SER A 82 -1.38 8.94 -19.31
N LYS A 83 -1.17 9.42 -18.08
CA LYS A 83 -2.13 10.27 -17.35
C LYS A 83 -1.84 11.77 -17.45
N LYS A 84 -0.78 12.15 -18.17
CA LYS A 84 -0.33 13.54 -18.34
C LYS A 84 -0.74 14.14 -19.70
N HIS A 85 -1.64 13.49 -20.44
CA HIS A 85 -2.14 13.94 -21.73
C HIS A 85 -3.67 13.96 -21.73
#